data_AF-A0A0M7ASZ5-F1
#
_entry.id   AF-A0A0M7ASZ5-F1
#
_cell.length_a   1.000
_cell.length_b   1.000
_cell.length_c   1.000
_cell.angle_alpha   90.00
_cell.angle_beta   90.00
_cell.angle_gamma   90.00
#
_symmetry.space_group_name_H-M   'P 1'
#
loop_
_entity.id
_entity.type
_entity.pdbx_description
1 polymer ?
#
loop_
_entity_poly.entity_id
_entity_poly.type
_entity_poly.pdbx_seq_one_letter_code
_entity_poly.pdbx_strand_id
1 'polypeptide(L)'
;MDGDSLSLLQLSMDSSKEVNTYWNLYIAVATAVVGIMAAGHQYTNSKILKIILSGAFLVFAISNLLAIIRLGNLRMALINAFPDELKNNPELMAGLMPADWLSYTAFHGFLDIAVIAAIWAVPWFMARESGADIGK
;
A
#
# COMPACT_ATOMS: atom_id res chain seq x y z
N MET A 1 -16.04 29.32 -16.45
CA MET A 1 -15.67 28.65 -15.19
C MET A 1 -15.38 29.73 -14.18
N ASP A 2 -16.18 29.77 -13.13
CA ASP A 2 -15.97 30.58 -11.94
C ASP A 2 -14.72 30.09 -11.16
N GLY A 3 -14.16 30.93 -10.29
CA GLY A 3 -12.97 30.57 -9.50
C GLY A 3 -13.17 29.36 -8.57
N ASP A 4 -14.43 29.08 -8.21
CA ASP A 4 -14.79 27.99 -7.30
C ASP A 4 -14.69 26.61 -7.98
N SER A 5 -15.15 26.47 -9.23
CA SER A 5 -15.00 25.22 -9.98
C SER A 5 -13.55 24.84 -10.23
N LEU A 6 -12.68 25.82 -10.49
CA LEU A 6 -11.25 25.61 -10.65
C LEU A 6 -10.60 25.09 -9.34
N SER A 7 -10.99 25.68 -8.21
CA SER A 7 -10.48 25.30 -6.88
C SER A 7 -10.89 23.87 -6.50
N LEU A 8 -12.14 23.50 -6.78
CA LEU A 8 -12.66 22.15 -6.56
C LEU A 8 -11.97 21.09 -7.44
N LEU A 9 -11.65 21.46 -8.69
CA LEU A 9 -10.91 20.60 -9.60
C LEU A 9 -9.46 20.40 -9.15
N GLN A 10 -8.77 21.47 -8.72
CA GLN A 10 -7.43 21.38 -8.13
C GLN A 10 -7.42 20.47 -6.90
N LEU A 11 -8.37 20.65 -5.98
CA LEU A 11 -8.48 19.82 -4.78
C LEU A 11 -8.69 18.33 -5.13
N SER A 12 -9.48 18.04 -6.16
CA SER A 12 -9.68 16.66 -6.63
C SER A 12 -8.43 16.08 -7.30
N MET A 13 -7.64 16.88 -8.01
CA MET A 13 -6.35 16.45 -8.56
C MET A 13 -5.32 16.19 -7.47
N ASP A 14 -5.27 17.03 -6.43
CA ASP A 14 -4.39 16.85 -5.27
C ASP A 14 -4.70 15.53 -4.54
N SER A 15 -5.98 15.15 -4.45
CA SER A 15 -6.37 13.85 -3.89
C SER A 15 -5.77 12.66 -4.66
N SER A 16 -5.64 12.74 -5.99
CA SER A 16 -5.01 11.65 -6.76
C SER A 16 -3.52 11.52 -6.48
N LYS A 17 -2.83 12.65 -6.27
CA LYS A 17 -1.41 12.67 -5.88
C LYS A 17 -1.22 12.04 -4.50
N GLU A 18 -2.12 12.31 -3.57
CA GLU A 18 -2.10 11.71 -2.24
C GLU A 18 -2.34 10.19 -2.28
N VAL A 19 -3.31 9.70 -3.06
CA VAL A 19 -3.52 8.24 -3.26
C VAL A 19 -2.25 7.57 -3.78
N ASN A 20 -1.59 8.15 -4.78
CA ASN A 20 -0.33 7.63 -5.31
C ASN A 20 0.79 7.66 -4.26
N THR A 21 0.81 8.66 -3.38
CA THR A 21 1.77 8.74 -2.29
C THR A 21 1.59 7.57 -1.30
N TYR A 22 0.35 7.24 -0.93
CA TYR A 22 0.05 6.09 -0.08
C TYR A 22 0.42 4.76 -0.74
N TRP A 23 0.15 4.60 -2.05
CA TRP A 23 0.59 3.42 -2.80
C TRP A 23 2.11 3.27 -2.84
N ASN A 24 2.83 4.35 -3.11
CA ASN A 24 4.29 4.34 -3.14
C ASN A 24 4.87 4.03 -1.75
N LEU A 25 4.30 4.60 -0.68
CA LEU A 25 4.69 4.31 0.69
C LEU A 25 4.46 2.84 1.03
N TYR A 26 3.31 2.29 0.64
CA TYR A 26 2.99 0.87 0.81
C TYR A 26 4.03 -0.02 0.14
N ILE A 27 4.31 0.22 -1.16
CA ILE A 27 5.28 -0.55 -1.93
C ILE A 27 6.67 -0.46 -1.30
N ALA A 28 7.08 0.72 -0.85
CA ALA A 28 8.38 0.92 -0.20
C ALA A 28 8.49 0.09 1.09
N VAL A 29 7.47 0.12 1.96
CA VAL A 29 7.46 -0.64 3.21
C VAL A 29 7.40 -2.15 2.95
N ALA A 30 6.51 -2.60 2.05
CA ALA A 30 6.40 -4.01 1.67
C ALA A 30 7.74 -4.53 1.12
N THR A 31 8.38 -3.78 0.23
CA THR A 31 9.68 -4.14 -0.34
C THR A 31 10.78 -4.15 0.71
N ALA A 32 10.79 -3.18 1.63
CA ALA A 32 11.76 -3.15 2.73
C ALA A 32 11.61 -4.37 3.65
N VAL A 33 10.37 -4.74 4.00
CA VAL A 33 10.08 -5.95 4.79
C VAL A 33 10.61 -7.20 4.08
N VAL A 34 10.28 -7.37 2.80
CA VAL A 34 10.74 -8.51 1.99
C VAL A 34 12.26 -8.51 1.85
N GLY A 35 12.88 -7.35 1.62
CA GLY A 35 14.33 -7.21 1.47
C GLY A 35 15.10 -7.54 2.75
N ILE A 36 14.62 -7.09 3.92
CA ILE A 36 15.19 -7.46 5.23
C ILE A 36 15.06 -8.97 5.45
N MET A 37 13.93 -9.56 5.06
CA MET A 37 13.72 -11.00 5.12
C MET A 37 14.53 -11.78 4.08
N ALA A 38 14.95 -11.19 2.98
CA ALA A 38 15.86 -11.84 2.03
C ALA A 38 17.32 -11.77 2.49
N ALA A 39 17.74 -10.68 3.13
CA ALA A 39 19.14 -10.43 3.51
C ALA A 39 19.53 -11.05 4.87
N GLY A 40 18.58 -11.25 5.78
CA GLY A 40 18.86 -11.52 7.19
C GLY A 40 19.26 -12.96 7.53
N HIS A 41 20.34 -13.51 6.99
CA HIS A 41 20.70 -14.95 7.10
C HIS A 41 20.60 -15.63 8.49
N GLN A 42 20.88 -14.96 9.61
CA GLN A 42 20.92 -15.59 10.96
C GLN A 42 20.05 -14.92 12.04
N TYR A 43 19.79 -13.61 11.94
CA TYR A 43 19.09 -12.86 13.00
C TYR A 43 17.56 -12.86 12.87
N THR A 44 17.02 -13.28 11.73
CA THR A 44 15.58 -13.18 11.40
C THR A 44 14.80 -14.48 11.59
N ASN A 45 15.46 -15.57 12.00
CA ASN A 45 14.81 -16.86 12.26
C ASN A 45 14.03 -16.88 13.60
N SER A 46 14.01 -15.77 14.33
CA SER A 46 13.23 -15.66 15.56
C SER A 46 11.73 -15.62 15.23
N LYS A 47 10.98 -16.62 15.72
CA LYS A 47 9.50 -16.63 15.65
C LYS A 47 8.90 -15.35 16.23
N ILE A 48 9.48 -14.85 17.33
CA ILE A 48 9.04 -13.61 17.98
C ILE A 48 9.23 -12.43 17.03
N LEU A 49 10.37 -12.33 16.34
CA LEU A 49 10.60 -11.27 15.36
C LEU A 49 9.61 -11.34 14.20
N LYS A 50 9.33 -12.54 13.67
CA LYS A 50 8.35 -12.73 12.59
C LYS A 50 6.94 -12.29 13.00
N ILE A 51 6.52 -12.60 14.24
CA ILE A 51 5.24 -12.15 14.80
C ILE A 51 5.20 -10.63 14.92
N ILE A 52 6.25 -10.02 15.50
CA ILE A 52 6.34 -8.56 15.66
C ILE A 52 6.31 -7.88 14.28
N LEU A 53 7.08 -8.37 13.32
CA LEU A 53 7.15 -7.81 11.96
C LEU A 53 5.82 -7.96 11.22
N SER A 54 5.16 -9.11 11.32
CA SER A 54 3.83 -9.33 10.74
C SER A 54 2.80 -8.41 11.37
N GLY A 55 2.81 -8.26 12.69
CA GLY A 55 1.90 -7.38 13.42
C GLY A 55 2.11 -5.90 13.06
N ALA A 56 3.37 -5.44 13.04
CA ALA A 56 3.71 -4.08 12.65
C ALA A 56 3.32 -3.78 11.20
N PHE A 57 3.60 -4.71 10.28
CA PHE A 57 3.21 -4.61 8.89
C PHE A 57 1.69 -4.56 8.73
N LEU A 58 0.93 -5.42 9.43
CA LEU A 58 -0.53 -5.40 9.39
C LEU A 58 -1.12 -4.08 9.87
N VAL A 59 -0.63 -3.54 10.98
CA VAL A 59 -1.07 -2.23 11.50
C VAL A 59 -0.80 -1.13 10.47
N PHE A 60 0.39 -1.13 9.87
CA PHE A 60 0.73 -0.21 8.79
C PHE A 60 -0.20 -0.38 7.58
N ALA A 61 -0.36 -1.60 7.07
CA ALA A 61 -1.17 -1.93 5.90
C ALA A 61 -2.64 -1.51 6.07
N ILE A 62 -3.24 -1.83 7.23
CA ILE A 62 -4.61 -1.42 7.56
C ILE A 62 -4.71 0.10 7.62
N SER A 63 -3.75 0.77 8.27
CA SER A 63 -3.75 2.24 8.36
C SER A 63 -3.64 2.90 6.99
N ASN A 64 -2.80 2.34 6.11
CA ASN A 64 -2.61 2.79 4.73
C ASN A 64 -3.89 2.61 3.90
N LEU A 65 -4.53 1.44 3.98
CA LEU A 65 -5.79 1.16 3.30
C LEU A 65 -6.91 2.09 3.77
N LEU A 66 -7.04 2.30 5.07
CA LEU A 66 -8.05 3.23 5.62
C LEU A 66 -7.83 4.67 5.17
N ALA A 67 -6.56 5.11 5.04
CA ALA A 67 -6.25 6.44 4.52
C ALA A 67 -6.71 6.59 3.05
N ILE A 68 -6.42 5.60 2.21
CA ILE A 68 -6.86 5.57 0.79
C ILE A 68 -8.40 5.59 0.71
N ILE A 69 -9.10 4.78 1.50
CA ILE A 69 -10.57 4.75 1.51
C ILE A 69 -11.15 6.11 1.93
N ARG A 70 -10.62 6.73 2.99
CA ARG A 70 -11.07 8.05 3.45
C ARG A 70 -10.89 9.12 2.37
N LEU A 71 -9.77 9.08 1.66
CA LEU A 71 -9.49 9.99 0.56
C LEU A 71 -10.44 9.77 -0.63
N GLY A 72 -10.75 8.52 -0.96
CA GLY A 72 -11.76 8.17 -1.96
C GLY A 72 -13.15 8.70 -1.57
N ASN A 73 -13.56 8.56 -0.31
CA ASN A 73 -14.82 9.08 0.19
C ASN A 73 -14.87 10.62 0.12
N LEU A 74 -13.78 11.30 0.47
CA LEU A 74 -13.66 12.75 0.34
C LEU A 74 -13.77 13.19 -1.12
N ARG A 75 -13.12 12.47 -2.05
CA ARG A 75 -13.23 12.72 -3.49
C ARG A 75 -14.66 12.56 -3.99
N MET A 76 -15.39 11.53 -3.55
CA MET A 76 -16.82 11.37 -3.87
C MET A 76 -17.66 12.53 -3.33
N ALA A 77 -17.41 12.97 -2.09
CA ALA A 77 -18.11 14.12 -1.52
C ALA A 77 -17.87 15.40 -2.33
N LEU A 78 -16.63 15.62 -2.80
CA LEU A 78 -16.29 16.74 -3.67
C LEU A 78 -17.00 16.66 -5.02
N ILE A 79 -16.98 15.49 -5.68
CA ILE A 79 -17.69 15.28 -6.96
C ILE A 79 -19.19 15.56 -6.78
N ASN A 80 -19.79 15.11 -5.68
CA ASN A 80 -21.19 15.37 -5.38
C ASN A 80 -21.49 16.87 -5.19
N ALA A 81 -20.51 17.66 -4.77
CA ALA A 81 -20.62 19.12 -4.63
C ALA A 81 -20.42 19.88 -5.97
N PHE A 82 -20.00 19.21 -7.04
CA PHE A 82 -19.80 19.88 -8.34
C PHE A 82 -21.14 20.30 -8.97
N PRO A 83 -21.16 21.40 -9.75
CA PRO A 83 -22.30 21.75 -10.59
C PRO A 83 -22.58 20.68 -11.65
N ASP A 84 -23.84 20.56 -12.06
CA ASP A 84 -24.31 19.51 -12.99
C ASP A 84 -23.58 19.56 -14.34
N GLU A 85 -23.19 20.74 -14.79
CA GLU A 85 -22.40 20.96 -16.01
C GLU A 85 -21.08 20.17 -16.01
N LEU A 86 -20.41 20.09 -14.84
CA LEU A 86 -19.17 19.33 -14.70
C LEU A 86 -19.43 17.84 -14.50
N LYS A 87 -20.49 17.47 -13.77
CA LYS A 87 -20.89 16.06 -13.59
C LYS A 87 -21.31 15.41 -14.91
N ASN A 88 -21.89 16.19 -15.82
CA ASN A 88 -22.31 15.72 -17.13
C ASN A 88 -21.16 15.60 -18.14
N ASN A 89 -19.92 15.98 -17.76
CA ASN A 89 -18.74 15.75 -18.59
C ASN A 89 -18.17 14.34 -18.31
N PRO A 90 -18.36 13.37 -19.23
CA PRO A 90 -17.95 11.98 -19.00
C PRO A 90 -16.44 11.81 -18.93
N GLU A 91 -15.67 12.61 -19.67
CA GLU A 91 -14.20 12.55 -19.66
C GLU A 91 -13.64 13.02 -18.30
N LEU A 92 -14.21 14.10 -17.77
CA LEU A 92 -13.84 14.60 -16.44
C LEU A 92 -14.21 13.58 -15.36
N MET A 93 -15.44 13.06 -15.38
CA MET A 93 -15.89 12.09 -14.37
C MET A 93 -15.10 10.79 -14.42
N ALA A 94 -14.72 10.30 -15.61
CA ALA A 94 -13.88 9.11 -15.73
C ALA A 94 -12.52 9.24 -15.02
N GLY A 95 -11.90 10.43 -15.05
CA GLY A 95 -10.65 10.70 -14.33
C GLY A 95 -10.82 10.99 -12.84
N LEU A 96 -12.01 11.43 -12.43
CA LEU A 96 -12.30 11.83 -11.05
C LEU A 96 -12.91 10.73 -10.20
N MET A 97 -13.65 9.79 -10.80
CA MET A 97 -14.24 8.70 -10.04
C MET A 97 -13.14 7.86 -9.35
N PRO A 98 -13.20 7.70 -8.01
CA PRO A 98 -12.29 6.79 -7.33
C PRO A 98 -12.61 5.36 -7.75
N ALA A 99 -11.60 4.50 -7.75
CA ALA A 99 -11.84 3.08 -7.99
C ALA A 99 -12.70 2.50 -6.86
N ASP A 100 -13.42 1.43 -7.20
CA ASP A 100 -14.31 0.75 -6.28
C ASP A 100 -13.57 0.24 -5.02
N TRP A 101 -14.19 0.45 -3.86
CA TRP A 101 -13.58 0.14 -2.56
C TRP A 101 -13.31 -1.36 -2.39
N LEU A 102 -14.17 -2.21 -2.97
CA LEU A 102 -14.03 -3.65 -2.89
C LEU A 102 -12.82 -4.10 -3.71
N SER A 103 -12.67 -3.55 -4.92
CA SER A 103 -11.50 -3.78 -5.77
C SER A 103 -10.19 -3.36 -5.09
N TYR A 104 -10.17 -2.17 -4.47
CA TYR A 104 -9.02 -1.70 -3.70
C TYR A 104 -8.69 -2.61 -2.52
N THR A 105 -9.71 -2.98 -1.73
CA THR A 105 -9.54 -3.83 -0.54
C THR A 105 -9.06 -5.22 -0.92
N ALA A 106 -9.60 -5.82 -1.98
CA ALA A 106 -9.21 -7.15 -2.44
C ALA A 106 -7.76 -7.16 -2.95
N PHE A 107 -7.39 -6.17 -3.77
CA PHE A 107 -6.02 -6.07 -4.29
C PHE A 107 -5.01 -5.81 -3.17
N HIS A 108 -5.30 -4.87 -2.28
CA HIS A 108 -4.45 -4.56 -1.13
C HIS A 108 -4.31 -5.78 -0.19
N GLY A 109 -5.42 -6.44 0.14
CA GLY A 109 -5.42 -7.63 0.98
C GLY A 109 -4.63 -8.80 0.37
N PHE A 110 -4.68 -8.98 -0.95
CA PHE A 110 -3.83 -9.95 -1.63
C PHE A 110 -2.33 -9.65 -1.43
N LEU A 111 -1.93 -8.39 -1.60
CA LEU A 111 -0.54 -7.98 -1.36
C LEU A 111 -0.13 -8.14 0.10
N ASP A 112 -1.02 -7.84 1.04
CA ASP A 112 -0.76 -8.01 2.47
C ASP A 112 -0.51 -9.49 2.82
N ILE A 113 -1.34 -10.38 2.28
CA ILE A 113 -1.15 -11.83 2.42
C ILE A 113 0.17 -12.25 1.80
N ALA A 114 0.55 -11.72 0.64
CA ALA A 114 1.81 -12.04 -0.02
C ALA A 114 3.03 -11.61 0.83
N VAL A 115 3.01 -10.42 1.42
CA VAL A 115 4.08 -9.93 2.29
C VAL A 115 4.17 -10.77 3.56
N ILE A 116 3.04 -11.08 4.20
CA ILE A 116 3.02 -11.96 5.38
C ILE A 116 3.54 -13.34 5.01
N ALA A 117 3.07 -13.91 3.90
CA ALA A 117 3.57 -15.18 3.41
C ALA A 117 5.10 -15.12 3.20
N ALA A 118 5.64 -14.04 2.63
CA ALA A 118 7.08 -13.87 2.48
C ALA A 118 7.81 -13.86 3.84
N ILE A 119 7.32 -13.13 4.85
CA ILE A 119 7.90 -13.13 6.23
C ILE A 119 8.02 -14.56 6.79
N TRP A 120 7.00 -15.38 6.55
CA TRP A 120 6.93 -16.73 7.10
C TRP A 120 7.65 -17.78 6.24
N ALA A 121 7.62 -17.62 4.91
CA ALA A 121 8.08 -18.59 3.93
C ALA A 121 9.59 -18.62 3.74
N VAL A 122 10.36 -17.61 4.15
CA VAL A 122 11.83 -17.65 4.01
C VAL A 122 12.38 -18.87 4.78
N PRO A 123 12.87 -19.92 4.07
CA PRO A 123 13.42 -21.11 4.70
C PRO A 123 14.89 -20.81 5.03
N TRP A 124 15.18 -20.60 6.31
CA TRP A 124 16.52 -20.22 6.80
C TRP A 124 17.52 -21.39 6.91
N PHE A 125 17.29 -22.48 6.16
CA PHE A 125 18.17 -23.64 6.19
C PHE A 125 19.14 -23.61 5.00
N MET A 126 20.43 -23.84 5.29
CA MET A 126 21.59 -23.98 4.38
C MET A 126 22.53 -22.77 4.19
N ALA A 127 22.88 -22.06 5.27
CA ALA A 127 24.23 -21.45 5.39
C ALA A 127 25.10 -22.18 6.45
N ARG A 128 24.77 -23.45 6.68
CA ARG A 128 25.61 -24.48 7.32
C ARG A 128 25.85 -25.46 6.17
N GLU A 129 26.83 -25.27 5.31
CA GLU A 129 28.12 -25.95 5.36
C GLU A 129 28.92 -25.52 4.12
N SER A 130 29.88 -24.60 4.24
CA SER A 130 30.91 -24.43 3.19
C SER A 130 32.25 -23.87 3.71
N GLY A 131 32.50 -23.98 5.00
CA GLY A 131 33.81 -23.71 5.60
C GLY A 131 33.67 -23.76 7.12
N ALA A 132 34.44 -24.54 7.89
CA ALA A 132 35.78 -24.98 7.62
C ALA A 132 36.05 -26.23 8.48
N ASP A 133 35.97 -27.39 7.84
CA ASP A 133 36.69 -28.59 8.25
C ASP A 133 38.15 -28.36 7.81
N ILE A 134 38.87 -27.47 8.50
CA ILE A 134 40.31 -27.33 8.30
C ILE A 134 40.97 -28.33 9.23
N GLY A 135 41.34 -29.46 8.64
CA GLY A 135 42.61 -30.13 8.88
C GLY A 135 42.96 -30.47 10.32
N LYS A 136 42.92 -31.77 10.58
CA LYS A 136 43.88 -32.45 11.47
C LYS A 136 45.32 -31.98 11.22
#